data_AF-A0A6N7BLP5-F1
#
_entry.id   AF-A0A6N7BLP5-F1
#
_cell.length_a   1.000
_cell.length_b   1.000
_cell.length_c   1.000
_cell.angle_alpha   90.00
_cell.angle_beta   90.00
_cell.angle_gamma   90.00
#
_symmetry.space_group_name_H-M   'P 1'
#
loop_
_entity.id
_entity.type
_entity.pdbx_description
1 polymer ?
#
loop_
_entity_poly.entity_id
_entity_poly.type
_entity_poly.pdbx_seq_one_letter_code
_entity_poly.pdbx_strand_id
1 'polypeptide(L)'
;MDSKVKFQNIDEYISLFPKDVKTMLESLRQTIRKAAPKAEEVISYQMPAFKQNSVLVYFAAFNNHIGFYPTSSGIAAFKEEISKYKNSKGAV
;
A
#
# COMPACT_ATOMS: atom_id res chain seq x y z
N MET A 1 -17.24 2.95 23.60
CA MET A 1 -16.33 1.90 23.11
C MET A 1 -16.30 2.02 21.60
N ASP A 2 -15.34 2.75 21.06
CA ASP A 2 -15.21 2.93 19.62
C ASP A 2 -14.84 1.59 18.99
N SER A 3 -15.80 0.98 18.29
CA SER A 3 -15.55 -0.21 17.49
C SER A 3 -14.51 0.16 16.43
N LYS A 4 -13.24 -0.18 16.68
CA LYS A 4 -12.16 -0.06 15.69
C LYS A 4 -12.62 -0.77 14.43
N VAL A 5 -12.92 -0.01 13.38
CA VAL A 5 -13.22 -0.53 12.05
C VAL A 5 -12.10 -1.51 11.70
N LYS A 6 -12.41 -2.79 11.52
CA LYS A 6 -11.46 -3.82 11.06
C LYS A 6 -11.82 -4.15 9.62
N PHE A 7 -10.90 -3.88 8.70
CA PHE A 7 -11.08 -4.26 7.31
C PHE A 7 -10.83 -5.76 7.16
N GLN A 8 -11.72 -6.46 6.46
CA GLN A 8 -11.55 -7.89 6.14
C GLN A 8 -10.68 -8.08 4.90
N ASN A 9 -10.69 -7.12 3.97
CA ASN A 9 -9.98 -7.20 2.69
C ASN A 9 -9.68 -5.80 2.15
N ILE A 10 -8.91 -5.75 1.05
CA ILE A 10 -8.50 -4.50 0.41
C ILE A 10 -9.69 -3.76 -0.23
N ASP A 11 -10.70 -4.48 -0.72
CA ASP A 11 -11.90 -3.87 -1.31
C ASP A 11 -12.68 -3.05 -0.28
N GLU A 12 -12.87 -3.58 0.93
CA GLU A 12 -13.48 -2.85 2.05
C GLU A 12 -12.69 -1.59 2.41
N TYR A 13 -11.35 -1.69 2.47
CA TYR A 13 -10.49 -0.53 2.72
C TYR A 13 -10.68 0.55 1.66
N ILE A 14 -10.58 0.17 0.37
CA ILE A 14 -10.69 1.10 -0.76
C ILE A 14 -12.09 1.72 -0.82
N SER A 15 -13.14 0.97 -0.47
CA SER A 15 -14.54 1.41 -0.51
C SER A 15 -14.84 2.68 0.30
N LEU A 16 -14.04 2.97 1.33
CA LEU A 16 -14.23 4.12 2.21
C LEU A 16 -13.72 5.45 1.64
N PHE A 17 -12.95 5.41 0.55
CA PHE A 17 -12.33 6.60 0.00
C PHE A 17 -13.18 7.27 -1.11
N PRO A 18 -12.97 8.57 -1.38
CA PRO A 18 -13.51 9.26 -2.55
C PRO A 18 -13.07 8.61 -3.87
N LYS A 19 -13.82 8.87 -4.96
CA LYS A 19 -13.65 8.19 -6.26
C LYS A 19 -12.25 8.35 -6.87
N ASP A 20 -11.67 9.53 -6.75
CA ASP A 20 -10.32 9.86 -7.19
C ASP A 20 -9.26 9.05 -6.43
N VAL A 21 -9.36 9.00 -5.10
CA VAL A 21 -8.44 8.21 -4.25
C VAL A 21 -8.61 6.71 -4.50
N LYS A 22 -9.85 6.23 -4.68
CA LYS A 22 -10.16 4.84 -5.07
C LYS A 22 -9.44 4.44 -6.35
N THR A 23 -9.55 5.27 -7.38
CA THR A 23 -8.92 5.04 -8.69
C THR A 23 -7.40 4.88 -8.55
N MET A 24 -6.77 5.73 -7.73
CA MET A 24 -5.33 5.67 -7.48
C MET A 24 -4.92 4.41 -6.69
N LEU A 25 -5.69 4.06 -5.64
CA LEU A 25 -5.44 2.85 -4.84
C LEU A 25 -5.63 1.57 -5.66
N GLU A 26 -6.65 1.51 -6.51
CA GLU A 26 -6.89 0.38 -7.42
C GLU A 26 -5.78 0.24 -8.45
N SER A 27 -5.31 1.36 -9.03
CA SER A 27 -4.18 1.36 -9.96
C SER A 27 -2.90 0.83 -9.31
N LEU A 28 -2.61 1.25 -8.07
CA LEU A 28 -1.48 0.75 -7.30
C LEU A 28 -1.63 -0.74 -6.99
N ARG A 29 -2.81 -1.18 -6.52
CA ARG A 29 -3.12 -2.61 -6.26
C ARG A 29 -2.91 -3.45 -7.51
N GLN A 30 -3.41 -3.01 -8.66
CA GLN A 30 -3.25 -3.72 -9.94
C GLN A 30 -1.77 -3.80 -10.36
N THR A 31 -1.01 -2.72 -10.16
CA THR A 31 0.42 -2.68 -10.47
C THR A 31 1.19 -3.70 -9.63
N ILE A 32 0.91 -3.75 -8.32
CA ILE A 32 1.55 -4.70 -7.41
C ILE A 32 1.18 -6.14 -7.78
N ARG A 33 -0.10 -6.44 -8.06
CA ARG A 33 -0.54 -7.77 -8.52
C ARG A 33 0.17 -8.23 -9.79
N LYS A 34 0.40 -7.32 -10.74
CA LYS A 34 1.13 -7.65 -11.98
C LYS A 34 2.61 -7.94 -11.70
N ALA A 35 3.24 -7.17 -10.80
CA ALA A 35 4.64 -7.35 -10.43
C ALA A 35 4.88 -8.61 -9.57
N ALA A 36 3.92 -8.97 -8.72
CA ALA A 36 4.00 -10.10 -7.80
C ALA A 36 2.73 -10.98 -7.88
N PRO A 37 2.51 -11.73 -8.98
CA PRO A 37 1.27 -12.47 -9.23
C PRO A 37 1.01 -13.62 -8.25
N LYS A 38 2.03 -14.03 -7.49
CA LYS A 38 1.94 -15.07 -6.45
C LYS A 38 1.73 -14.52 -5.05
N ALA A 39 1.70 -13.19 -4.89
CA ALA A 39 1.47 -12.57 -3.60
C ALA A 39 -0.03 -12.54 -3.26
N GLU A 40 -0.34 -12.83 -2.01
CA GLU A 40 -1.69 -12.77 -1.45
C GLU A 40 -1.99 -11.35 -0.96
N GLU A 41 -3.21 -10.90 -1.21
CA GLU A 41 -3.73 -9.66 -0.65
C GLU A 41 -4.17 -9.88 0.79
N VAL A 42 -3.69 -9.04 1.71
CA VAL A 42 -4.03 -9.12 3.13
C VAL A 42 -4.29 -7.73 3.72
N ILE A 43 -5.03 -7.68 4.82
CA ILE A 43 -5.05 -6.51 5.71
C ILE A 43 -4.13 -6.79 6.89
N SER A 44 -3.18 -5.89 7.13
CA SER A 44 -2.29 -5.93 8.28
C SER A 44 -2.04 -4.51 8.78
N TYR A 45 -2.06 -4.31 10.10
CA TYR A 45 -2.03 -2.98 10.72
C TYR A 45 -3.09 -2.01 10.15
N GLN A 46 -4.27 -2.53 9.79
CA GLN A 46 -5.36 -1.75 9.16
C GLN A 46 -5.02 -1.17 7.78
N MET A 47 -3.99 -1.70 7.12
CA MET A 47 -3.55 -1.28 5.81
C MET A 47 -3.60 -2.44 4.82
N PRO A 48 -3.92 -2.17 3.55
CA PRO A 48 -3.62 -3.08 2.45
C PRO A 48 -2.16 -3.48 2.39
N ALA A 49 -1.91 -4.77 2.19
CA ALA A 49 -0.58 -5.31 2.01
C ALA A 49 -0.59 -6.50 1.04
N PHE A 50 0.57 -6.75 0.44
CA PHE A 50 0.82 -7.94 -0.37
C PHE A 50 1.85 -8.82 0.32
N LYS A 51 1.52 -10.10 0.49
CA LYS A 51 2.34 -11.07 1.21
C LYS A 51 2.71 -12.25 0.32
N GLN A 52 3.99 -12.61 0.30
CA GLN A 52 4.45 -13.86 -0.29
C GLN A 52 5.53 -14.45 0.64
N ASN A 53 5.15 -15.42 1.47
CA ASN A 53 5.89 -15.88 2.66
C ASN A 53 6.02 -14.80 3.76
N SER A 54 6.52 -13.62 3.40
CA SER A 54 6.57 -12.41 4.22
C SER A 54 5.86 -11.25 3.50
N VAL A 55 5.57 -10.16 4.23
CA VAL A 55 4.97 -8.98 3.59
C VAL A 55 6.00 -8.31 2.70
N LEU A 56 5.65 -8.13 1.43
CA LEU A 56 6.47 -7.49 0.42
C LEU A 56 6.32 -5.97 0.48
N VAL A 57 5.06 -5.50 0.49
CA VAL A 57 4.73 -4.07 0.49
C VAL A 57 3.45 -3.82 1.28
N TYR A 58 3.34 -2.62 1.85
CA TYR A 58 2.07 -2.04 2.30
C TYR A 58 1.74 -0.80 1.46
N PHE A 59 0.49 -0.38 1.48
CA PHE A 59 0.09 0.94 0.99
C PHE A 59 -1.10 1.47 1.78
N ALA A 60 -1.20 2.79 1.92
CA ALA A 60 -2.29 3.44 2.63
C ALA A 60 -2.59 4.81 2.04
N ALA A 61 -3.86 5.22 2.06
CA ALA A 61 -4.28 6.56 1.70
C ALA A 61 -4.30 7.49 2.92
N PHE A 62 -3.77 8.69 2.72
CA PHE A 62 -3.80 9.82 3.64
C PHE A 62 -4.47 11.01 2.95
N ASN A 63 -4.78 12.06 3.72
CA ASN A 63 -5.51 13.23 3.23
C ASN A 63 -4.94 13.84 1.95
N ASN A 64 -3.61 13.85 1.80
CA ASN A 64 -2.93 14.54 0.70
C ASN A 64 -2.02 13.65 -0.16
N HIS A 65 -1.90 12.35 0.16
CA HIS A 65 -1.00 11.43 -0.55
C HIS A 65 -1.37 9.97 -0.30
N ILE A 66 -0.83 9.08 -1.13
CA ILE A 66 -0.80 7.63 -0.88
C ILE A 66 0.60 7.30 -0.40
N GLY A 67 0.71 6.71 0.78
CA GLY A 67 1.97 6.17 1.28
C GLY A 67 2.21 4.78 0.70
N PHE A 68 3.41 4.54 0.19
CA PHE A 68 3.85 3.23 -0.29
C PHE A 68 5.05 2.75 0.52
N TYR A 69 4.99 1.51 1.01
CA TYR A 69 5.94 0.97 1.98
C TYR A 69 6.63 -0.30 1.44
N PRO A 70 7.61 -0.18 0.54
CA PRO A 70 8.27 -1.32 -0.11
C PRO A 70 9.41 -1.93 0.71
N THR A 71 9.37 -1.75 2.03
CA THR A 71 10.47 -2.05 2.96
C THR A 71 11.76 -1.28 2.65
N SER A 72 12.79 -1.45 3.48
CA SER A 72 14.06 -0.74 3.30
C SER A 72 14.85 -1.17 2.07
N SER A 73 14.75 -2.43 1.66
CA SER A 73 15.44 -2.89 0.44
C SER A 73 14.83 -2.24 -0.80
N GLY A 74 13.50 -2.10 -0.87
CA GLY A 74 12.80 -1.44 -1.97
C GLY A 74 13.19 0.04 -2.09
N ILE A 75 13.17 0.78 -0.98
CA ILE A 75 13.62 2.18 -0.97
C ILE A 75 15.09 2.31 -1.41
N ALA A 76 15.96 1.44 -0.91
CA ALA A 76 17.37 1.49 -1.26
C ALA A 76 17.63 1.20 -2.74
N ALA A 77 16.89 0.25 -3.33
CA ALA A 77 17.03 -0.15 -4.72
C ALA A 77 16.61 0.94 -5.72
N PHE A 78 15.67 1.82 -5.33
CA PHE A 78 15.10 2.86 -6.21
C PHE A 78 15.39 4.28 -5.70
N LYS A 79 16.46 4.45 -4.93
CA LYS A 79 16.76 5.69 -4.19
C LYS A 79 16.83 6.92 -5.10
N GLU A 80 17.41 6.77 -6.30
CA GLU A 80 17.57 7.89 -7.24
C GLU A 80 16.22 8.26 -7.88
N GLU A 81 15.44 7.27 -8.30
CA GLU A 81 14.16 7.43 -8.97
C GLU A 81 13.10 8.05 -8.04
N ILE A 82 13.16 7.73 -6.75
CA ILE A 82 12.24 8.24 -5.74
C ILE A 82 12.73 9.52 -5.05
N SER A 83 13.92 10.01 -5.38
CA SER A 83 14.53 11.20 -4.74
C SER A 83 13.68 12.47 -4.86
N LYS A 84 12.85 12.55 -5.91
CA LYS A 84 11.89 13.64 -6.15
C LYS A 84 10.65 13.59 -5.25
N TYR A 85 10.44 12.51 -4.50
CA TYR A 85 9.33 12.33 -3.57
C TYR A 85 9.82 12.37 -2.12
N LYS A 86 8.92 12.75 -1.20
CA LYS A 86 9.21 12.68 0.24
C LYS A 86 9.31 11.22 0.65
N ASN A 87 10.48 10.78 1.07
CA ASN A 87 10.72 9.38 1.44
C ASN A 87 11.43 9.25 2.80
N SER A 88 11.46 8.02 3.30
CA SER A 88 12.14 7.58 4.53
C SER A 88 12.78 6.22 4.29
N LYS A 89 13.45 5.65 5.29
CA LYS A 89 14.11 4.32 5.20
C LYS A 89 13.17 3.18 4.77
N GLY A 90 11.86 3.32 4.83
CA GLY A 90 10.93 2.24 4.42
C GLY A 90 9.64 2.72 3.75
N ALA A 91 9.57 3.99 3.36
CA ALA A 91 8.35 4.58 2.79
C ALA A 91 8.69 5.67 1.78
N VAL A 92 7.82 5.83 0.78
CA VAL A 92 7.78 6.92 -0.19
C VAL A 92 6.34 7.39 -0.39
#